data_AF-A0A479ZVN2-F1
#
_entry.id   AF-A0A479ZVN2-F1
#
_cell.length_a   1.000
_cell.length_b   1.000
_cell.length_c   1.000
_cell.angle_alpha   90.00
_cell.angle_beta   90.00
_cell.angle_gamma   90.00
#
_symmetry.space_group_name_H-M   'P 1'
#
loop_
_entity.id
_entity.type
_entity.pdbx_description
1 polymer ?
#
loop_
_entity_poly.entity_id
_entity_poly.type
_entity_poly.pdbx_seq_one_letter_code
_entity_poly.pdbx_strand_id
1 'polypeptide(L)'
;MVRPSGELRIVQAATEGQIRQIYVKENQVVKTGDAIAIIDDSRLQTKKSQLQTNIQQANLQLVQINAQIQNLNLQINPELDKINRIINGAEAELSDRLRQYQDKKITTFSELQEAQANVQIAQEELKIGIARLKIEQANLQSAEAVLTTAKTKQERYASVAQAGALSKNQVEEAQLATKQQEQAVKAQKSVIEAQKQTITKLEKAVYVAITRKQRAKAAINPSHAEVKIAIERIAQEKAAGESNKAALEKERQMTIKQKVEIEKQLERDLRELKQVDIELN
;
A
#
# COMPACT_ATOMS: atom_id res chain seq x y z
N MET A 1 96.13 59.79 -0.02
CA MET A 1 94.96 59.18 -0.70
C MET A 1 95.16 57.67 -0.69
N VAL A 2 94.46 56.96 0.19
CA VAL A 2 94.55 55.50 0.30
C VAL A 2 93.59 54.90 -0.73
N ARG A 3 94.09 54.05 -1.64
CA ARG A 3 93.25 53.29 -2.58
C ARG A 3 93.09 51.86 -2.05
N PRO A 4 91.86 51.32 -1.98
CA PRO A 4 91.64 49.94 -1.55
C PRO A 4 92.33 48.96 -2.52
N SER A 5 93.14 48.04 -1.98
CA SER A 5 93.71 46.92 -2.73
C SER A 5 92.75 45.72 -2.63
N GLY A 6 91.72 45.70 -3.46
CA GLY A 6 90.70 44.65 -3.47
C GLY A 6 89.42 45.07 -4.21
N GLU A 7 88.61 44.10 -4.59
CA GLU A 7 87.31 44.34 -5.22
C GLU A 7 86.31 44.86 -4.18
N LEU A 8 85.75 46.04 -4.40
CA LEU A 8 84.71 46.61 -3.54
C LEU A 8 83.40 45.85 -3.79
N ARG A 9 82.77 45.33 -2.73
CA ARG A 9 81.45 44.69 -2.80
C ARG A 9 80.42 45.54 -2.05
N ILE A 10 79.27 45.73 -2.68
CA ILE A 10 78.10 46.36 -2.06
C ILE A 10 77.32 45.28 -1.33
N VAL A 11 76.97 45.54 -0.08
CA VAL A 11 76.01 44.71 0.66
C VAL A 11 74.64 45.36 0.50
N GLN A 12 73.71 44.63 -0.10
CA GLN A 12 72.32 45.04 -0.24
C GLN A 12 71.45 44.13 0.62
N ALA A 13 70.44 44.71 1.27
CA ALA A 13 69.44 43.92 1.98
C ALA A 13 68.67 43.03 0.98
N ALA A 14 68.40 41.79 1.38
CA ALA A 14 67.59 40.88 0.58
C ALA A 14 66.10 41.29 0.53
N THR A 15 65.66 42.12 1.48
CA THR A 15 64.28 42.58 1.63
C THR A 15 64.23 44.08 1.92
N GLU A 16 63.14 44.74 1.52
CA GLU A 16 62.89 46.15 1.82
C GLU A 16 62.38 46.32 3.25
N GLY A 17 62.91 47.30 4.00
CA GLY A 17 62.44 47.58 5.35
C GLY A 17 63.14 48.76 6.02
N GLN A 18 62.63 49.15 7.18
CA GLN A 18 63.24 50.21 8.00
C GLN A 18 64.40 49.63 8.82
N ILE A 19 65.53 50.32 8.84
CA ILE A 19 66.68 49.92 9.67
C ILE A 19 66.32 50.15 11.13
N ARG A 20 66.33 49.08 11.94
CA ARG A 20 66.13 49.13 13.38
C ARG A 20 67.41 49.55 14.10
N GLN A 21 68.56 49.01 13.67
CA GLN A 21 69.86 49.29 14.27
C GLN A 21 71.00 49.03 13.30
N ILE A 22 72.02 49.90 13.28
CA ILE A 22 73.28 49.69 12.55
C ILE A 22 74.36 49.31 13.58
N TYR A 23 75.08 48.22 13.34
CA TYR A 23 76.07 47.66 14.28
C TYR A 23 77.51 48.02 13.92
N VAL A 24 77.73 48.54 12.72
CA VAL A 24 79.06 48.91 12.22
C VAL A 24 79.19 50.42 12.04
N LYS A 25 80.41 50.92 12.20
CA LYS A 25 80.78 52.31 11.91
C LYS A 25 81.74 52.36 10.73
N GLU A 26 81.89 53.54 10.15
CA GLU A 26 82.83 53.78 9.06
C GLU A 26 84.26 53.35 9.46
N ASN A 27 84.96 52.63 8.58
CA ASN A 27 86.32 52.08 8.78
C ASN A 27 86.48 51.01 9.88
N GLN A 28 85.37 50.43 10.38
CA GLN A 28 85.42 49.30 11.31
C GLN A 28 85.78 47.99 10.58
N VAL A 29 86.75 47.24 11.10
CA VAL A 29 87.07 45.89 10.60
C VAL A 29 85.97 44.92 11.04
N VAL A 30 85.35 44.24 10.08
CA VAL A 30 84.32 43.22 10.29
C VAL A 30 84.77 41.86 9.78
N LYS A 31 84.30 40.78 10.38
CA LYS A 31 84.54 39.40 9.94
C LYS A 31 83.35 38.91 9.12
N THR A 32 83.59 37.92 8.26
CA THR A 32 82.51 37.22 7.56
C THR A 32 81.55 36.61 8.58
N GLY A 33 80.27 36.99 8.49
CA GLY A 33 79.22 36.56 9.43
C GLY A 33 78.83 37.64 10.46
N ASP A 34 79.58 38.73 10.59
CA ASP A 34 79.20 39.83 11.48
C ASP A 34 77.99 40.60 10.92
N ALA A 35 77.02 40.90 11.79
CA ALA A 35 75.85 41.68 11.42
C ALA A 35 76.24 43.16 11.18
N ILE A 36 75.83 43.69 10.03
CA ILE A 36 76.09 45.09 9.62
C ILE A 36 74.96 46.00 10.12
N ALA A 37 73.71 45.59 9.91
CA ALA A 37 72.50 46.26 10.37
C ALA A 37 71.37 45.25 10.56
N ILE A 38 70.41 45.56 11.43
CA ILE A 38 69.15 44.84 11.59
C ILE A 38 68.02 45.69 11.02
N ILE A 39 67.17 45.05 10.22
CA ILE A 39 65.94 45.62 9.67
C ILE A 39 64.78 45.27 10.62
N ASP A 40 63.79 46.15 10.77
CA ASP A 40 62.57 45.89 11.53
C ASP A 40 61.70 44.85 10.82
N ASP A 41 61.60 43.67 11.42
CA ASP A 41 60.83 42.52 10.93
C ASP A 41 59.41 42.45 11.51
N SER A 42 58.99 43.43 12.33
CA SER A 42 57.70 43.41 13.05
C SER A 42 56.49 43.16 12.14
N ARG A 43 56.50 43.68 10.91
CA ARG A 43 55.44 43.47 9.92
C ARG A 43 55.40 42.03 9.41
N LEU A 44 56.57 41.44 9.14
CA LEU A 44 56.70 40.05 8.70
C LEU A 44 56.34 39.08 9.83
N GLN A 45 56.76 39.36 11.08
CA GLN A 45 56.38 38.59 12.26
C GLN A 45 54.86 38.63 12.52
N THR A 46 54.24 39.80 12.36
CA THR A 46 52.78 39.94 12.49
C THR A 46 52.06 39.14 11.41
N LYS A 47 52.53 39.24 10.15
CA LYS A 47 51.96 38.50 9.02
C LYS A 47 52.09 36.99 9.21
N LYS A 48 53.25 36.52 9.71
CA LYS A 48 53.48 35.11 10.08
C LYS A 48 52.48 34.62 11.12
N SER A 49 52.30 35.36 12.21
CA SER A 49 51.34 35.01 13.28
C SER A 49 49.90 34.94 12.76
N GLN A 50 49.50 35.89 11.89
CA GLN A 50 48.19 35.88 11.25
C GLN A 50 47.99 34.66 10.34
N LEU A 51 48.97 34.34 9.50
CA LEU A 51 48.92 33.18 8.61
C LEU A 51 48.86 31.87 9.40
N GLN A 52 49.66 31.74 10.47
CA GLN A 52 49.62 30.58 11.37
C GLN A 52 48.23 30.41 12.01
N THR A 53 47.61 31.52 12.44
CA THR A 53 46.25 31.51 12.99
C THR A 53 45.22 31.07 11.95
N ASN A 54 45.28 31.63 10.73
CA ASN A 54 44.38 31.26 9.63
C ASN A 54 44.51 29.77 9.26
N ILE A 55 45.74 29.26 9.18
CA ILE A 55 46.03 27.84 8.92
C ILE A 55 45.43 26.95 10.02
N GLN A 56 45.60 27.32 11.30
CA GLN A 56 44.99 26.57 12.41
C GLN A 56 43.47 26.56 12.31
N GLN A 57 42.84 27.71 12.02
CA GLN A 57 41.39 27.81 11.84
C GLN A 57 40.90 26.98 10.66
N ALA A 58 41.56 27.05 9.50
CA ALA A 58 41.23 26.25 8.32
C ALA A 58 41.33 24.75 8.61
N ASN A 59 42.36 24.30 9.32
CA ASN A 59 42.50 22.90 9.73
C ASN A 59 41.35 22.45 10.63
N LEU A 60 40.94 23.27 11.62
CA LEU A 60 39.79 22.97 12.47
C LEU A 60 38.48 22.88 11.67
N GLN A 61 38.27 23.79 10.71
CA GLN A 61 37.13 23.74 9.80
C GLN A 61 37.13 22.47 8.94
N LEU A 62 38.29 22.04 8.43
CA LEU A 62 38.41 20.80 7.67
C LEU A 62 38.06 19.56 8.52
N VAL A 63 38.47 19.52 9.79
CA VAL A 63 38.08 18.42 10.70
C VAL A 63 36.57 18.38 10.88
N GLN A 64 35.92 19.53 11.09
CA GLN A 64 34.46 19.63 11.24
C GLN A 64 33.73 19.19 9.95
N ILE A 65 34.17 19.70 8.80
CA ILE A 65 33.60 19.35 7.48
C ILE A 65 33.76 17.85 7.19
N ASN A 66 34.93 17.27 7.48
CA ASN A 66 35.14 15.84 7.32
C ASN A 66 34.21 15.02 8.22
N ALA A 67 33.99 15.44 9.48
CA ALA A 67 33.03 14.79 10.37
C ALA A 67 31.59 14.89 9.85
N GLN A 68 31.20 16.03 9.27
CA GLN A 68 29.89 16.20 8.63
C GLN A 68 29.71 15.28 7.42
N ILE A 69 30.71 15.18 6.54
CA ILE A 69 30.70 14.26 5.39
C ILE A 69 30.56 12.81 5.85
N GLN A 70 31.28 12.41 6.90
CA GLN A 70 31.17 11.06 7.45
C GLN A 70 29.76 10.79 8.01
N ASN A 71 29.17 11.76 8.71
CA ASN A 71 27.79 11.63 9.20
C ASN A 71 26.79 11.45 8.04
N LEU A 72 26.91 12.25 6.98
CA LEU A 72 26.06 12.12 5.80
C LEU A 72 26.22 10.74 5.14
N ASN A 73 27.46 10.24 5.01
CA ASN A 73 27.71 8.90 4.48
C ASN A 73 27.06 7.79 5.35
N LEU A 74 27.12 7.94 6.67
CA LEU A 74 26.51 7.01 7.63
C LEU A 74 24.98 7.08 7.60
N GLN A 75 24.38 8.19 7.15
CA GLN A 75 22.93 8.34 7.03
C GLN A 75 22.39 7.80 5.69
N ILE A 76 23.13 7.97 4.59
CA ILE A 76 22.67 7.58 3.25
C ILE A 76 22.36 6.09 3.16
N ASN A 77 23.27 5.21 3.59
CA ASN A 77 23.10 3.76 3.40
C ASN A 77 21.92 3.19 4.22
N PRO A 78 21.78 3.48 5.54
CA PRO A 78 20.64 2.99 6.31
C PRO A 78 19.29 3.54 5.81
N GLU A 79 19.26 4.77 5.31
CA GLU A 79 18.01 5.34 4.77
C GLU A 79 17.61 4.63 3.47
N LEU A 80 18.57 4.28 2.61
CA LEU A 80 18.32 3.44 1.43
C LEU A 80 17.84 2.05 1.81
N ASP A 81 18.45 1.40 2.81
CA ASP A 81 18.01 0.10 3.29
C ASP A 81 16.59 0.14 3.85
N LYS A 82 16.25 1.20 4.58
CA LYS A 82 14.91 1.44 5.10
C LYS A 82 13.89 1.60 3.97
N ILE A 83 14.20 2.42 2.95
CA ILE A 83 13.34 2.58 1.76
C ILE A 83 13.14 1.23 1.06
N ASN A 84 14.21 0.45 0.86
CA ASN A 84 14.11 -0.87 0.24
C ASN A 84 13.22 -1.82 1.05
N ARG A 85 13.31 -1.81 2.38
CA ARG A 85 12.42 -2.61 3.24
C ARG A 85 10.96 -2.18 3.11
N ILE A 86 10.69 -0.87 3.02
CA ILE A 86 9.34 -0.33 2.80
C ILE A 86 8.79 -0.79 1.44
N ILE A 87 9.60 -0.69 0.37
CA ILE A 87 9.22 -1.14 -0.97
C ILE A 87 8.94 -2.65 -0.97
N ASN A 88 9.82 -3.46 -0.39
CA ASN A 88 9.61 -4.91 -0.30
C ASN A 88 8.32 -5.26 0.45
N GLY A 89 8.02 -4.53 1.53
CA GLY A 89 6.76 -4.66 2.25
C GLY A 89 5.54 -4.29 1.41
N ALA A 90 5.62 -3.20 0.64
CA ALA A 90 4.56 -2.77 -0.27
C ALA A 90 4.37 -3.73 -1.46
N GLU A 91 5.44 -4.34 -1.96
CA GLU A 91 5.40 -5.39 -3.00
C GLU A 91 4.77 -6.68 -2.47
N ALA A 92 5.07 -7.05 -1.22
CA ALA A 92 4.38 -8.16 -0.55
C ALA A 92 2.88 -7.88 -0.36
N GLU A 93 2.51 -6.66 0.02
CA GLU A 93 1.11 -6.23 0.09
C GLU A 93 0.43 -6.32 -1.28
N LEU A 94 1.07 -5.83 -2.36
CA LEU A 94 0.54 -5.95 -3.71
C LEU A 94 0.32 -7.42 -4.12
N SER A 95 1.27 -8.30 -3.81
CA SER A 95 1.14 -9.72 -4.08
C SER A 95 -0.06 -10.34 -3.35
N ASP A 96 -0.32 -9.94 -2.11
CA ASP A 96 -1.48 -10.38 -1.33
C ASP A 96 -2.79 -9.86 -1.95
N ARG A 97 -2.86 -8.57 -2.31
CA ARG A 97 -4.02 -7.98 -3.00
C ARG A 97 -4.33 -8.65 -4.34
N LEU A 98 -3.30 -9.01 -5.10
CA LEU A 98 -3.46 -9.74 -6.37
C LEU A 98 -4.06 -11.13 -6.13
N ARG A 99 -3.58 -11.85 -5.11
CA ARG A 99 -4.13 -13.16 -4.73
C ARG A 99 -5.58 -13.03 -4.29
N GLN A 100 -5.88 -12.11 -3.37
CA GLN A 100 -7.25 -11.85 -2.91
C GLN A 100 -8.19 -11.50 -4.06
N TYR A 101 -7.72 -10.73 -5.05
CA TYR A 101 -8.49 -10.42 -6.25
C TYR A 101 -8.79 -11.66 -7.11
N GLN A 102 -7.80 -12.54 -7.30
CA GLN A 102 -7.99 -13.81 -8.02
C GLN A 102 -8.92 -14.75 -7.26
N ASP A 103 -8.72 -14.92 -5.95
CA ASP A 103 -9.58 -15.75 -5.10
C ASP A 103 -11.01 -15.23 -5.13
N LYS A 104 -11.22 -13.90 -5.08
CA LYS A 104 -12.55 -13.30 -5.18
C LYS A 104 -13.20 -13.58 -6.54
N LYS A 105 -12.45 -13.61 -7.65
CA LYS A 105 -13.00 -14.02 -8.95
C LYS A 105 -13.46 -15.48 -8.94
N ILE A 106 -12.66 -16.36 -8.35
CA ILE A 106 -12.98 -17.79 -8.26
C ILE A 106 -14.23 -17.97 -7.38
N THR A 107 -14.22 -17.42 -6.17
CA THR A 107 -15.34 -17.54 -5.22
C THR A 107 -16.62 -16.97 -5.77
N THR A 108 -16.60 -15.77 -6.37
CA THR A 108 -17.83 -15.17 -6.93
C THR A 108 -18.36 -15.94 -8.14
N PHE A 109 -17.49 -16.57 -8.92
CA PHE A 109 -17.91 -17.47 -9.99
C PHE A 109 -18.54 -18.76 -9.43
N SER A 110 -17.93 -19.38 -8.42
CA SER A 110 -18.48 -20.56 -7.74
C SER A 110 -19.82 -20.27 -7.07
N GLU A 111 -19.96 -19.13 -6.39
CA GLU A 111 -21.23 -18.67 -5.80
C GLU A 111 -22.32 -18.49 -6.85
N LEU A 112 -21.98 -17.98 -8.06
CA LEU A 112 -22.95 -17.91 -9.15
C LEU A 112 -23.39 -19.31 -9.58
N GLN A 113 -22.45 -20.25 -9.75
CA GLN A 113 -22.78 -21.62 -10.15
C GLN A 113 -23.68 -22.30 -9.13
N GLU A 114 -23.36 -22.18 -7.84
CA GLU A 114 -24.19 -22.70 -6.76
C GLU A 114 -25.59 -22.07 -6.76
N ALA A 115 -25.68 -20.74 -6.91
CA ALA A 115 -26.97 -20.06 -6.98
C ALA A 115 -27.78 -20.46 -8.22
N GLN A 116 -27.13 -20.76 -9.35
CA GLN A 116 -27.80 -21.29 -10.53
C GLN A 116 -28.36 -22.70 -10.29
N ALA A 117 -27.60 -23.59 -9.64
CA ALA A 117 -28.07 -24.92 -9.27
C ALA A 117 -29.25 -24.84 -8.31
N ASN A 118 -29.19 -23.96 -7.30
CA ASN A 118 -30.28 -23.74 -6.35
C ASN A 118 -31.57 -23.24 -7.03
N VAL A 119 -31.47 -22.39 -8.07
CA VAL A 119 -32.64 -22.00 -8.88
C VAL A 119 -33.24 -23.20 -9.59
N GLN A 120 -32.41 -24.05 -10.21
CA GLN A 120 -32.87 -25.24 -10.92
C GLN A 120 -33.58 -26.21 -9.97
N ILE A 121 -33.00 -26.46 -8.79
CA ILE A 121 -33.58 -27.33 -7.76
C ILE A 121 -34.95 -26.79 -7.33
N ALA A 122 -35.05 -25.51 -6.96
CA ALA A 122 -36.31 -24.93 -6.53
C ALA A 122 -37.39 -24.93 -7.64
N GLN A 123 -36.99 -24.74 -8.90
CA GLN A 123 -37.89 -24.84 -10.04
C GLN A 123 -38.41 -26.27 -10.24
N GLU A 124 -37.56 -27.28 -10.08
CA GLU A 124 -37.98 -28.68 -10.19
C GLU A 124 -38.89 -29.08 -9.03
N GLU A 125 -38.60 -28.66 -7.80
CA GLU A 125 -39.49 -28.88 -6.65
C GLU A 125 -40.88 -28.26 -6.85
N LEU A 126 -40.94 -27.04 -7.39
CA LEU A 126 -42.21 -26.39 -7.75
C LEU A 126 -42.96 -27.22 -8.79
N LYS A 127 -42.28 -27.71 -9.82
CA LYS A 127 -42.87 -28.55 -10.87
C LYS A 127 -43.43 -29.86 -10.30
N ILE A 128 -42.70 -30.51 -9.40
CA ILE A 128 -43.18 -31.68 -8.65
C ILE A 128 -44.43 -31.34 -7.83
N GLY A 129 -44.43 -30.19 -7.13
CA GLY A 129 -45.57 -29.71 -6.36
C GLY A 129 -46.82 -29.50 -7.22
N ILE A 130 -46.67 -28.91 -8.40
CA ILE A 130 -47.76 -28.72 -9.38
C ILE A 130 -48.26 -30.07 -9.90
N ALA A 131 -47.37 -31.01 -10.21
CA ALA A 131 -47.75 -32.35 -10.64
C ALA A 131 -48.57 -33.09 -9.56
N ARG A 132 -48.17 -32.99 -8.28
CA ARG A 132 -48.94 -33.53 -7.16
C ARG A 132 -50.32 -32.91 -7.04
N LEU A 133 -50.43 -31.57 -7.17
CA LEU A 133 -51.73 -30.90 -7.15
C LEU A 133 -52.67 -31.45 -8.25
N LYS A 134 -52.14 -31.72 -9.45
CA LYS A 134 -52.92 -32.32 -10.54
C LYS A 134 -53.44 -33.73 -10.18
N ILE A 135 -52.64 -34.53 -9.48
CA ILE A 135 -53.06 -35.84 -8.98
C ILE A 135 -54.18 -35.67 -7.93
N GLU A 136 -54.01 -34.76 -6.97
CA GLU A 136 -55.03 -34.52 -5.94
C GLU A 136 -56.36 -34.00 -6.52
N GLN A 137 -56.30 -33.20 -7.59
CA GLN A 137 -57.47 -32.76 -8.34
C GLN A 137 -58.20 -33.94 -9.03
N ALA A 138 -57.45 -34.88 -9.62
CA ALA A 138 -58.05 -36.08 -10.21
C ALA A 138 -58.69 -36.98 -9.13
N ASN A 139 -58.05 -37.12 -7.96
CA ASN A 139 -58.62 -37.83 -6.82
C ASN A 139 -59.92 -37.18 -6.32
N LEU A 140 -59.98 -35.85 -6.26
CA LEU A 140 -61.22 -35.13 -5.93
C LEU A 140 -62.33 -35.41 -6.95
N GLN A 141 -62.03 -35.35 -8.24
CA GLN A 141 -63.01 -35.65 -9.30
C GLN A 141 -63.55 -37.08 -9.15
N SER A 142 -62.68 -38.05 -8.84
CA SER A 142 -63.09 -39.43 -8.57
C SER A 142 -64.01 -39.52 -7.35
N ALA A 143 -63.67 -38.84 -6.25
CA ALA A 143 -64.50 -38.82 -5.04
C ALA A 143 -65.86 -38.15 -5.27
N GLU A 144 -65.91 -37.07 -6.05
CA GLU A 144 -67.14 -36.39 -6.43
C GLU A 144 -68.05 -37.26 -7.31
N ALA A 145 -67.48 -38.07 -8.21
CA ALA A 145 -68.23 -39.04 -9.01
C ALA A 145 -68.83 -40.16 -8.14
N VAL A 146 -68.09 -40.67 -7.15
CA VAL A 146 -68.59 -41.67 -6.19
C VAL A 146 -69.71 -41.09 -5.33
N LEU A 147 -69.54 -39.85 -4.85
CA LEU A 147 -70.60 -39.16 -4.11
C LEU A 147 -71.87 -38.97 -4.95
N THR A 148 -71.72 -38.58 -6.22
CA THR A 148 -72.86 -38.44 -7.15
C THR A 148 -73.62 -39.77 -7.26
N THR A 149 -72.89 -40.87 -7.43
CA THR A 149 -73.48 -42.22 -7.49
C THR A 149 -74.23 -42.58 -6.20
N ALA A 150 -73.66 -42.25 -5.03
CA ALA A 150 -74.30 -42.48 -3.73
C ALA A 150 -75.59 -41.64 -3.56
N LYS A 151 -75.57 -40.35 -3.96
CA LYS A 151 -76.74 -39.47 -3.95
C LYS A 151 -77.87 -40.00 -4.82
N THR A 152 -77.57 -40.38 -6.07
CA THR A 152 -78.57 -40.96 -6.97
C THR A 152 -79.18 -42.26 -6.40
N LYS A 153 -78.36 -43.10 -5.74
CA LYS A 153 -78.86 -44.31 -5.07
C LYS A 153 -79.79 -43.98 -3.89
N GLN A 154 -79.41 -43.01 -3.05
CA GLN A 154 -80.22 -42.54 -1.93
C GLN A 154 -81.56 -41.96 -2.40
N GLU A 155 -81.56 -41.10 -3.42
CA GLU A 155 -82.77 -40.52 -4.02
C GLU A 155 -83.71 -41.60 -4.53
N ARG A 156 -83.18 -42.56 -5.32
CA ARG A 156 -83.95 -43.70 -5.81
C ARG A 156 -84.56 -44.51 -4.67
N TYR A 157 -83.79 -44.79 -3.61
CA TYR A 157 -84.28 -45.55 -2.46
C TYR A 157 -85.37 -44.80 -1.68
N ALA A 158 -85.23 -43.48 -1.53
CA ALA A 158 -86.25 -42.64 -0.90
C ALA A 158 -87.58 -42.66 -1.69
N SER A 159 -87.53 -42.55 -3.03
CA SER A 159 -88.72 -42.63 -3.88
C SER A 159 -89.42 -44.00 -3.79
N VAL A 160 -88.65 -45.10 -3.81
CA VAL A 160 -89.22 -46.45 -3.74
C VAL A 160 -89.78 -46.77 -2.34
N ALA A 161 -89.16 -46.25 -1.28
CA ALA A 161 -89.67 -46.39 0.08
C ALA A 161 -91.00 -45.63 0.29
N GLN A 162 -91.19 -44.45 -0.34
CA GLN A 162 -92.47 -43.73 -0.32
C GLN A 162 -93.60 -44.54 -0.96
N ALA A 163 -93.28 -45.38 -1.96
CA ALA A 163 -94.21 -46.31 -2.58
C ALA A 163 -94.45 -47.60 -1.74
N GLY A 164 -93.86 -47.72 -0.55
CA GLY A 164 -94.00 -48.87 0.35
C GLY A 164 -93.19 -50.11 -0.01
N ALA A 165 -92.40 -50.05 -1.09
CA ALA A 165 -91.67 -51.20 -1.63
C ALA A 165 -90.25 -51.39 -1.07
N LEU A 166 -89.82 -50.55 -0.12
CA LEU A 166 -88.49 -50.59 0.48
C LEU A 166 -88.55 -50.30 1.99
N SER A 167 -87.72 -50.98 2.78
CA SER A 167 -87.63 -50.78 4.23
C SER A 167 -86.96 -49.45 4.58
N LYS A 168 -87.41 -48.80 5.67
CA LYS A 168 -86.79 -47.58 6.21
C LYS A 168 -85.29 -47.76 6.49
N ASN A 169 -84.88 -48.93 6.98
CA ASN A 169 -83.48 -49.21 7.29
C ASN A 169 -82.57 -49.10 6.05
N GLN A 170 -83.05 -49.53 4.87
CA GLN A 170 -82.27 -49.47 3.64
C GLN A 170 -82.11 -48.03 3.12
N VAL A 171 -83.10 -47.17 3.39
CA VAL A 171 -82.99 -45.73 3.09
C VAL A 171 -81.98 -45.07 4.03
N GLU A 172 -82.02 -45.39 5.33
CA GLU A 172 -81.07 -44.87 6.31
C GLU A 172 -79.62 -45.30 6.02
N GLU A 173 -79.38 -46.55 5.61
CA GLU A 173 -78.06 -47.01 5.17
C GLU A 173 -77.55 -46.21 3.94
N ALA A 174 -78.42 -45.96 2.96
CA ALA A 174 -78.07 -45.16 1.79
C ALA A 174 -77.77 -43.70 2.18
N GLN A 175 -78.52 -43.12 3.11
CA GLN A 175 -78.25 -41.78 3.66
C GLN A 175 -76.90 -41.73 4.40
N LEU A 176 -76.59 -42.73 5.21
CA LEU A 176 -75.31 -42.82 5.93
C LEU A 176 -74.14 -42.93 4.95
N ALA A 177 -74.27 -43.78 3.92
CA ALA A 177 -73.27 -43.92 2.87
C ALA A 177 -73.01 -42.61 2.12
N THR A 178 -74.07 -41.85 1.77
CA THR A 178 -73.91 -40.52 1.17
C THR A 178 -73.16 -39.57 2.11
N LYS A 179 -73.55 -39.48 3.39
CA LYS A 179 -72.86 -38.62 4.37
C LYS A 179 -71.38 -38.97 4.49
N GLN A 180 -71.03 -40.25 4.46
CA GLN A 180 -69.64 -40.70 4.49
C GLN A 180 -68.87 -40.24 3.23
N GLN A 181 -69.49 -40.33 2.04
CA GLN A 181 -68.87 -39.84 0.81
C GLN A 181 -68.77 -38.31 0.76
N GLU A 182 -69.72 -37.57 1.34
CA GLU A 182 -69.62 -36.11 1.47
C GLU A 182 -68.43 -35.71 2.36
N GLN A 183 -68.20 -36.45 3.45
CA GLN A 183 -67.01 -36.25 4.29
C GLN A 183 -65.71 -36.57 3.54
N ALA A 184 -65.68 -37.61 2.71
CA ALA A 184 -64.52 -37.96 1.89
C ALA A 184 -64.19 -36.85 0.87
N VAL A 185 -65.19 -36.31 0.17
CA VAL A 185 -65.01 -35.16 -0.74
C VAL A 185 -64.50 -33.93 0.02
N LYS A 186 -65.06 -33.65 1.20
CA LYS A 186 -64.62 -32.52 2.04
C LYS A 186 -63.16 -32.69 2.48
N ALA A 187 -62.76 -33.88 2.89
CA ALA A 187 -61.38 -34.20 3.24
C ALA A 187 -60.44 -33.99 2.04
N GLN A 188 -60.82 -34.46 0.85
CA GLN A 188 -60.03 -34.29 -0.37
C GLN A 188 -59.90 -32.82 -0.79
N LYS A 189 -60.95 -32.01 -0.60
CA LYS A 189 -60.87 -30.55 -0.80
C LYS A 189 -59.86 -29.90 0.16
N SER A 190 -59.82 -30.33 1.42
CA SER A 190 -58.82 -29.85 2.38
C SER A 190 -57.39 -30.24 2.00
N VAL A 191 -57.17 -31.44 1.45
CA VAL A 191 -55.86 -31.88 0.93
C VAL A 191 -55.39 -30.97 -0.21
N ILE A 192 -56.29 -30.66 -1.16
CA ILE A 192 -55.98 -29.75 -2.27
C ILE A 192 -55.62 -28.34 -1.76
N GLU A 193 -56.37 -27.78 -0.82
CA GLU A 193 -56.06 -26.46 -0.26
C GLU A 193 -54.71 -26.45 0.45
N ALA A 194 -54.38 -27.50 1.23
CA ALA A 194 -53.06 -27.65 1.81
C ALA A 194 -51.95 -27.74 0.74
N GLN A 195 -52.20 -28.45 -0.35
CA GLN A 195 -51.25 -28.55 -1.47
C GLN A 195 -51.06 -27.22 -2.21
N LYS A 196 -52.12 -26.42 -2.39
CA LYS A 196 -52.01 -25.05 -2.95
C LYS A 196 -51.12 -24.16 -2.08
N GLN A 197 -51.30 -24.21 -0.76
CA GLN A 197 -50.43 -23.48 0.17
C GLN A 197 -48.97 -23.92 0.08
N THR A 198 -48.72 -25.22 -0.10
CA THR A 198 -47.38 -25.76 -0.36
C THR A 198 -46.79 -25.20 -1.65
N ILE A 199 -47.55 -25.14 -2.74
CA ILE A 199 -47.10 -24.53 -4.00
C ILE A 199 -46.74 -23.06 -3.81
N THR A 200 -47.56 -22.28 -3.10
CA THR A 200 -47.24 -20.86 -2.81
C THR A 200 -45.93 -20.72 -2.03
N LYS A 201 -45.60 -21.66 -1.13
CA LYS A 201 -44.29 -21.67 -0.45
C LYS A 201 -43.15 -21.98 -1.43
N LEU A 202 -43.33 -22.92 -2.35
CA LEU A 202 -42.34 -23.27 -3.37
C LEU A 202 -42.10 -22.13 -4.37
N GLU A 203 -43.15 -21.41 -4.79
CA GLU A 203 -43.02 -20.21 -5.62
C GLU A 203 -42.17 -19.13 -4.95
N LYS A 204 -42.40 -18.90 -3.64
CA LYS A 204 -41.55 -17.99 -2.85
C LYS A 204 -40.10 -18.49 -2.77
N ALA A 205 -39.89 -19.79 -2.62
CA ALA A 205 -38.54 -20.37 -2.60
C ALA A 205 -37.81 -20.14 -3.94
N VAL A 206 -38.50 -20.32 -5.08
CA VAL A 206 -37.96 -20.01 -6.42
C VAL A 206 -37.58 -18.54 -6.52
N TYR A 207 -38.47 -17.63 -6.09
CA TYR A 207 -38.19 -16.19 -6.10
C TYR A 207 -36.93 -15.83 -5.29
N VAL A 208 -36.78 -16.41 -4.09
CA VAL A 208 -35.59 -16.23 -3.26
C VAL A 208 -34.34 -16.76 -3.95
N ALA A 209 -34.40 -17.95 -4.56
CA ALA A 209 -33.27 -18.53 -5.29
C ALA A 209 -32.84 -17.63 -6.48
N ILE A 210 -33.81 -17.09 -7.24
CA ILE A 210 -33.53 -16.17 -8.36
C ILE A 210 -32.86 -14.90 -7.85
N THR A 211 -33.32 -14.35 -6.72
CA THR A 211 -32.75 -13.15 -6.10
C THR A 211 -31.30 -13.40 -5.65
N ARG A 212 -31.02 -14.57 -5.05
CA ARG A 212 -29.66 -14.98 -4.69
C ARG A 212 -28.75 -15.10 -5.92
N LYS A 213 -29.25 -15.68 -7.01
CA LYS A 213 -28.53 -15.73 -8.31
C LYS A 213 -28.22 -14.33 -8.85
N GLN A 214 -29.16 -13.40 -8.79
CA GLN A 214 -28.93 -12.01 -9.22
C GLN A 214 -27.85 -11.31 -8.38
N ARG A 215 -27.88 -11.51 -7.06
CA ARG A 215 -26.85 -11.00 -6.15
C ARG A 215 -25.47 -11.57 -6.47
N ALA A 216 -25.37 -12.89 -6.66
CA ALA A 216 -24.13 -13.53 -7.05
C ALA A 216 -23.63 -13.01 -8.41
N LYS A 217 -24.52 -12.80 -9.38
CA LYS A 217 -24.18 -12.22 -10.69
C LYS A 217 -23.55 -10.83 -10.58
N ALA A 218 -24.04 -10.00 -9.67
CA ALA A 218 -23.49 -8.66 -9.44
C ALA A 218 -22.06 -8.70 -8.84
N ALA A 219 -21.69 -9.79 -8.15
CA ALA A 219 -20.39 -9.93 -7.49
C ALA A 219 -19.26 -10.44 -8.41
N ILE A 220 -19.57 -11.01 -9.59
CA ILE A 220 -18.62 -11.66 -10.52
C ILE A 220 -17.51 -10.73 -11.03
N ASN A 221 -17.74 -9.42 -11.01
CA ASN A 221 -16.75 -8.45 -11.43
C ASN A 221 -16.24 -7.66 -10.22
N PRO A 222 -15.39 -8.27 -9.37
CA PRO A 222 -14.80 -7.54 -8.27
C PRO A 222 -13.95 -6.37 -8.78
N SER A 223 -13.95 -5.27 -8.04
CA SER A 223 -13.14 -4.10 -8.36
C SER A 223 -11.65 -4.42 -8.27
N HIS A 224 -10.87 -3.86 -9.21
CA HIS A 224 -9.41 -3.92 -9.19
C HIS A 224 -8.77 -2.70 -8.49
N ALA A 225 -9.58 -1.90 -7.79
CA ALA A 225 -9.14 -0.65 -7.17
C ALA A 225 -8.05 -0.86 -6.10
N GLU A 226 -8.19 -1.86 -5.23
CA GLU A 226 -7.20 -2.13 -4.18
C GLU A 226 -5.83 -2.49 -4.75
N VAL A 227 -5.80 -3.26 -5.85
CA VAL A 227 -4.56 -3.57 -6.56
C VAL A 227 -3.94 -2.31 -7.15
N LYS A 228 -4.75 -1.44 -7.78
CA LYS A 228 -4.27 -0.16 -8.32
C LYS A 228 -3.69 0.74 -7.22
N ILE A 229 -4.36 0.81 -6.07
CA ILE A 229 -3.88 1.59 -4.91
C ILE A 229 -2.54 1.06 -4.42
N ALA A 230 -2.38 -0.27 -4.32
CA ALA A 230 -1.11 -0.88 -3.91
C ALA A 230 0.03 -0.62 -4.93
N ILE A 231 -0.25 -0.68 -6.23
CA ILE A 231 0.72 -0.31 -7.28
C ILE A 231 1.14 1.15 -7.14
N GLU A 232 0.18 2.05 -6.98
CA GLU A 232 0.44 3.48 -6.83
C GLU A 232 1.27 3.77 -5.57
N ARG A 233 0.98 3.07 -4.46
CA ARG A 233 1.78 3.18 -3.23
C ARG A 233 3.24 2.82 -3.48
N ILE A 234 3.53 1.73 -4.18
CA ILE A 234 4.92 1.35 -4.52
C ILE A 234 5.60 2.45 -5.35
N ALA A 235 4.88 3.03 -6.33
CA ALA A 235 5.42 4.12 -7.14
C ALA A 235 5.73 5.37 -6.29
N GLN A 236 4.85 5.71 -5.34
CA GLN A 236 5.05 6.82 -4.41
C GLN A 236 6.26 6.59 -3.49
N GLU A 237 6.41 5.39 -2.92
CA GLU A 237 7.56 5.05 -2.06
C GLU A 237 8.88 5.07 -2.85
N LYS A 238 8.88 4.60 -4.11
CA LYS A 238 10.04 4.69 -5.00
C LYS A 238 10.43 6.14 -5.28
N ALA A 239 9.46 6.97 -5.67
CA ALA A 239 9.68 8.39 -5.97
C ALA A 239 10.15 9.16 -4.72
N ALA A 240 9.55 8.90 -3.56
CA ALA A 240 9.96 9.50 -2.29
C ALA A 240 11.39 9.09 -1.93
N GLY A 241 11.74 7.82 -2.11
CA GLY A 241 13.08 7.30 -1.85
C GLY A 241 14.15 7.91 -2.75
N GLU A 242 13.88 8.03 -4.06
CA GLU A 242 14.77 8.70 -5.00
C GLU A 242 14.97 10.18 -4.68
N SER A 243 13.89 10.88 -4.35
CA SER A 243 13.94 12.29 -3.94
C SER A 243 14.79 12.49 -2.68
N ASN A 244 14.59 11.66 -1.66
CA ASN A 244 15.36 11.73 -0.42
C ASN A 244 16.85 11.43 -0.65
N LYS A 245 17.17 10.40 -1.44
CA LYS A 245 18.54 10.10 -1.86
C LYS A 245 19.19 11.29 -2.58
N ALA A 246 18.47 11.90 -3.51
CA ALA A 246 18.97 13.05 -4.26
C ALA A 246 19.22 14.27 -3.35
N ALA A 247 18.38 14.48 -2.34
CA ALA A 247 18.56 15.55 -1.36
C ALA A 247 19.84 15.35 -0.52
N LEU A 248 20.03 14.15 0.05
CA LEU A 248 21.24 13.82 0.84
C LEU A 248 22.51 13.89 0.00
N GLU A 249 22.46 13.40 -1.24
CA GLU A 249 23.60 13.46 -2.16
C GLU A 249 23.93 14.92 -2.53
N LYS A 250 22.92 15.75 -2.78
CA LYS A 250 23.12 17.18 -3.03
C LYS A 250 23.78 17.88 -1.84
N GLU A 251 23.34 17.59 -0.62
CA GLU A 251 23.94 18.13 0.61
C GLU A 251 25.40 17.70 0.78
N ARG A 252 25.68 16.42 0.55
CA ARG A 252 27.05 15.88 0.55
C ARG A 252 27.92 16.60 -0.47
N GLN A 253 27.43 16.81 -1.70
CA GLN A 253 28.18 17.52 -2.74
C GLN A 253 28.44 18.99 -2.38
N MET A 254 27.48 19.68 -1.73
CA MET A 254 27.70 21.04 -1.23
C MET A 254 28.79 21.08 -0.15
N THR A 255 28.77 20.12 0.77
CA THR A 255 29.76 20.00 1.85
C THR A 255 31.16 19.68 1.29
N ILE A 256 31.26 18.83 0.26
CA ILE A 256 32.52 18.56 -0.45
C ILE A 256 33.04 19.82 -1.16
N LYS A 257 32.17 20.61 -1.79
CA LYS A 257 32.58 21.89 -2.39
C LYS A 257 33.13 22.86 -1.35
N GLN A 258 32.51 22.95 -0.18
CA GLN A 258 33.02 23.75 0.94
C GLN A 258 34.41 23.26 1.40
N LYS A 259 34.59 21.94 1.53
CA LYS A 259 35.89 21.34 1.84
C LYS A 259 36.98 21.80 0.87
N VAL A 260 36.72 21.69 -0.43
CA VAL A 260 37.68 22.06 -1.48
C VAL A 260 38.06 23.54 -1.39
N GLU A 261 37.11 24.41 -1.06
CA GLU A 261 37.39 25.85 -0.91
C GLU A 261 38.30 26.13 0.28
N ILE A 262 38.08 25.47 1.42
CA ILE A 262 38.96 25.59 2.59
C ILE A 262 40.33 24.97 2.33
N GLU A 263 40.42 23.86 1.60
CA GLU A 263 41.71 23.26 1.21
C GLU A 263 42.52 24.20 0.31
N LYS A 264 41.88 24.89 -0.65
CA LYS A 264 42.54 25.91 -1.48
C LYS A 264 43.03 27.09 -0.65
N GLN A 265 42.21 27.57 0.29
CA GLN A 265 42.57 28.64 1.20
C GLN A 265 43.78 28.26 2.05
N LEU A 266 43.77 27.05 2.63
CA LEU A 266 44.87 26.50 3.41
C LEU A 266 46.16 26.39 2.58
N GLU A 267 46.07 25.89 1.34
CA GLU A 267 47.21 25.78 0.45
C GLU A 267 47.81 27.15 0.10
N ARG A 268 46.96 28.17 -0.10
CA ARG A 268 47.40 29.56 -0.31
C ARG A 268 48.13 30.09 0.92
N ASP A 269 47.54 29.94 2.10
CA ASP A 269 48.12 30.46 3.36
C ASP A 269 49.44 29.75 3.71
N LEU A 270 49.56 28.45 3.42
CA LEU A 270 50.82 27.70 3.58
C LEU A 270 51.91 28.18 2.63
N ARG A 271 51.58 28.47 1.37
CA ARG A 271 52.53 29.04 0.40
C ARG A 271 53.00 30.43 0.84
N GLU A 272 52.07 31.27 1.28
CA GLU A 272 52.38 32.62 1.75
C GLU A 272 53.21 32.61 3.03
N LEU A 273 52.91 31.70 3.97
CA LEU A 273 53.70 31.52 5.18
C LEU A 273 55.13 31.12 4.86
N LYS A 274 55.32 30.19 3.92
CA LYS A 274 56.65 29.78 3.45
C LYS A 274 57.42 30.94 2.83
N GLN A 275 56.75 31.81 2.09
CA GLN A 275 57.38 33.01 1.54
C GLN A 275 57.80 33.98 2.65
N VAL A 276 56.93 34.25 3.63
CA VAL A 276 57.27 35.10 4.78
C VAL A 276 58.43 34.53 5.58
N ASP A 277 58.49 33.20 5.75
CA ASP A 277 59.62 32.53 6.41
C ASP A 277 60.93 32.66 5.62
N ILE A 278 60.88 32.72 4.29
CA ILE A 278 62.06 33.00 3.46
C ILE A 278 62.48 34.47 3.63
N GLU A 279 61.52 35.40 3.65
CA GLU A 279 61.79 36.85 3.81
C GLU A 279 62.31 37.23 5.21
N LEU A 280 62.09 36.37 6.22
CA LEU A 280 62.56 36.53 7.60
C LEU A 280 63.97 35.96 7.86
N ASN A 281 64.53 35.16 6.95
CA ASN A 281 65.84 34.49 7.09
C ASN A 281 66.89 35.09 6.16
#